data_AF-A0A9Q3EBX0-F1
#
_entry.id   AF-A0A9Q3EBX0-F1
#
_cell.length_a   1.000
_cell.length_b   1.000
_cell.length_c   1.000
_cell.angle_alpha   90.00
_cell.angle_beta   90.00
_cell.angle_gamma   90.00
#
_symmetry.space_group_name_H-M   'P 1'
#
loop_
_entity.id
_entity.type
_entity.pdbx_description
1 polymer ?
#
loop_
_entity_poly.entity_id
_entity_poly.type
_entity_poly.pdbx_seq_one_letter_code
_entity_poly.pdbx_strand_id
1 'polypeptide(L)'
;MTHNQIEIGCDRSGTPNANKRPSMTVTSRKLDCPSRLYATKYAKSTTWTLKVKNPEHSHDTTKNITAYPAFRKFNEQETSQIAKMSELLLMPSQIQRQLCSQRESDRPVVLQAIYNQVKKIKKDILQGRKPIDALIETLKEEIFVWSSDRDAEGHINSLFFTHPLP
;
A
#
# COMPACT_ATOMS: atom_id res chain seq x y z
N MET A 1 -9.47 -2.21 39.68
CA MET A 1 -9.23 -1.17 38.66
C MET A 1 -8.70 -1.86 37.42
N THR A 2 -9.47 -1.93 36.33
CA THR A 2 -9.07 -2.58 35.08
C THR A 2 -8.20 -1.63 34.28
N HIS A 3 -6.88 -1.84 34.32
CA HIS A 3 -5.94 -1.12 33.46
C HIS A 3 -5.93 -1.79 32.09
N ASN A 4 -6.23 -1.03 31.03
CA ASN A 4 -6.09 -1.56 29.67
C ASN A 4 -4.62 -1.41 29.27
N GLN A 5 -3.90 -2.53 29.26
CA GLN A 5 -2.47 -2.60 28.94
C GLN A 5 -2.29 -3.22 27.56
N ILE A 6 -1.51 -2.55 26.71
CA ILE A 6 -1.13 -3.04 25.39
C ILE A 6 0.39 -3.19 25.31
N GLU A 7 0.85 -4.23 24.61
CA GLU A 7 2.26 -4.42 24.27
C GLU A 7 2.55 -3.82 22.90
N ILE A 8 3.59 -3.00 22.83
CA ILE A 8 4.08 -2.36 21.61
C ILE A 8 5.50 -2.86 21.35
N GLY A 9 5.76 -3.31 20.12
CA GLY A 9 7.08 -3.79 19.72
C GLY A 9 7.72 -2.95 18.62
N CYS A 10 9.02 -3.19 18.41
CA CYS A 10 9.78 -2.61 17.30
C CYS A 10 9.13 -2.94 15.94
N ASP A 11 9.28 -2.05 14.94
CA ASP A 11 8.79 -2.27 13.57
C ASP A 11 9.42 -3.48 12.87
N ARG A 12 10.60 -3.92 13.35
CA ARG A 12 11.31 -5.13 12.90
C ARG A 12 11.05 -6.36 13.77
N SER A 13 10.07 -6.30 14.67
CA SER A 13 9.72 -7.43 15.52
C SER A 13 9.04 -8.58 14.77
N GLY A 14 9.15 -9.78 15.35
CA GLY A 14 8.58 -11.03 14.84
C GLY A 14 9.39 -11.63 13.70
N THR A 15 8.86 -12.71 13.12
CA THR A 15 9.55 -13.47 12.07
C THR A 15 8.90 -13.29 10.70
N PRO A 16 9.67 -13.41 9.60
CA PRO A 16 9.13 -13.55 8.25
C PRO A 16 8.12 -14.70 8.18
N ASN A 17 7.03 -14.51 7.44
CA ASN A 17 6.04 -15.58 7.26
C ASN A 17 6.60 -16.65 6.30
N ALA A 18 6.96 -17.81 6.84
CA ALA A 18 7.51 -18.94 6.09
C ALA A 18 6.52 -19.56 5.08
N ASN A 19 5.20 -19.37 5.27
CA ASN A 19 4.16 -19.95 4.42
C ASN A 19 3.84 -19.11 3.18
N LYS A 20 4.45 -17.93 3.01
CA LYS A 20 4.36 -17.22 1.74
C LYS A 20 5.24 -18.00 0.74
N ARG A 21 4.62 -18.51 -0.33
CA ARG A 21 5.34 -19.05 -1.49
C ARG A 21 6.52 -18.11 -1.79
N PRO A 22 7.73 -18.62 -2.08
CA PRO A 22 8.87 -17.80 -2.47
C PRO A 22 8.58 -17.17 -3.84
N SER A 23 7.70 -16.17 -3.85
CA SER A 23 7.65 -15.16 -4.89
C SER A 23 8.97 -14.43 -4.75
N MET A 24 9.87 -14.64 -5.71
CA MET A 24 11.18 -14.01 -5.74
C MET A 24 11.06 -12.53 -5.37
N THR A 25 11.92 -12.07 -4.46
CA THR A 25 12.18 -10.65 -4.14
C THR A 25 11.28 -9.93 -3.10
N VAL A 26 10.69 -10.61 -2.12
CA VAL A 26 10.18 -9.90 -0.92
C VAL A 26 11.01 -10.25 0.30
N THR A 27 12.12 -9.54 0.48
CA THR A 27 12.88 -9.58 1.73
C THR A 27 12.01 -9.01 2.86
N SER A 28 11.72 -9.85 3.86
CA SER A 28 11.04 -9.41 5.06
C SER A 28 11.95 -8.48 5.85
N ARG A 29 11.40 -7.38 6.38
CA ARG A 29 12.12 -6.47 7.28
C ARG A 29 12.20 -6.95 8.72
N LYS A 30 11.45 -8.01 9.03
CA LYS A 30 11.36 -8.56 10.37
C LYS A 30 12.65 -9.32 10.69
N LEU A 31 13.28 -8.96 11.82
CA LEU A 31 14.55 -9.49 12.31
C LEU A 31 14.40 -10.16 13.68
N ASP A 32 13.16 -10.51 14.05
CA ASP A 32 12.80 -10.99 15.37
C ASP A 32 13.31 -10.12 16.51
N CYS A 33 13.24 -8.80 16.31
CA CYS A 33 13.74 -7.83 17.27
C CYS A 33 12.99 -7.96 18.62
N PRO A 34 13.72 -8.14 19.75
CA PRO A 34 13.12 -8.43 21.05
C PRO A 34 12.64 -7.18 21.80
N SER A 35 12.94 -5.98 21.31
CA SER A 35 12.52 -4.70 21.89
C SER A 35 10.99 -4.62 22.04
N ARG A 36 10.54 -4.32 23.27
CA ARG A 36 9.13 -4.26 23.68
C ARG A 36 8.91 -3.22 24.76
N LEU A 37 7.74 -2.58 24.73
CA LEU A 37 7.26 -1.67 25.75
C LEU A 37 5.76 -1.90 26.01
N TYR A 38 5.33 -1.62 27.22
CA TYR A 38 3.92 -1.64 27.59
C TYR A 38 3.38 -0.22 27.62
N ALA A 39 2.25 0.01 26.97
CA ALA A 39 1.45 1.21 27.15
C ALA A 39 0.22 0.88 27.99
N THR A 40 0.03 1.59 29.09
CA THR A 40 -1.09 1.38 30.01
C THR A 40 -1.94 2.63 30.05
N LYS A 41 -3.23 2.51 29.74
CA LYS A 41 -4.21 3.59 29.90
C LYS A 41 -4.89 3.49 31.26
N TYR A 42 -4.96 4.60 31.99
CA TYR A 42 -5.74 4.65 33.22
C TYR A 42 -7.23 4.76 32.90
N ALA A 43 -8.06 3.91 33.50
CA ALA A 43 -9.49 3.81 33.16
C ALA A 43 -10.28 5.12 33.32
N LYS A 44 -9.88 5.98 34.27
CA LYS A 44 -10.55 7.25 34.59
C LYS A 44 -9.81 8.49 34.06
N SER A 45 -8.71 8.31 33.32
CA SER A 45 -7.88 9.42 32.86
C SER A 45 -7.53 9.30 31.38
N THR A 46 -7.23 10.43 30.74
CA THR A 46 -6.65 10.50 29.40
C THR A 46 -5.14 10.22 29.40
N THR A 47 -4.53 10.06 30.58
CA THR A 47 -3.10 9.79 30.71
C THR A 47 -2.73 8.35 30.35
N TRP A 48 -1.60 8.22 29.67
CA TRP A 48 -0.95 6.94 29.37
C TRP A 48 0.39 6.86 30.10
N THR A 49 0.76 5.67 30.56
CA THR A 49 2.12 5.38 31.04
C THR A 49 2.78 4.37 30.12
N LEU A 50 4.02 4.66 29.72
CA LEU A 50 4.87 3.75 28.97
C LEU A 50 5.90 3.13 29.91
N LYS A 51 6.01 1.80 29.91
CA LYS A 51 7.05 1.06 30.65
C LYS A 51 7.83 0.20 29.67
N VAL A 52 9.15 0.34 29.64
CA VAL A 52 10.01 -0.50 28.81
C VAL A 52 10.02 -1.91 29.40
N LYS A 53 9.69 -2.91 28.58
CA LYS A 53 9.76 -4.34 28.95
C LYS A 53 11.12 -4.91 28.58
N ASN A 54 11.60 -4.59 27.37
CA ASN A 54 12.92 -4.93 26.89
C ASN A 54 13.44 -3.77 26.01
N PRO A 55 14.55 -3.09 26.39
CA PRO A 55 15.13 -2.01 25.59
C PRO A 55 15.98 -2.51 24.42
N GLU A 56 16.40 -3.78 24.41
CA GLU A 56 17.43 -4.28 23.48
C GLU A 56 16.95 -4.40 22.03
N HIS A 57 17.77 -3.91 21.11
CA HIS A 57 17.55 -4.02 19.67
C HIS A 57 18.60 -4.92 19.03
N SER A 58 18.16 -5.85 18.17
CA SER A 58 19.05 -6.72 17.39
C SER A 58 19.57 -6.06 16.10
N HIS A 59 19.40 -4.75 15.96
CA HIS A 59 19.75 -4.01 14.75
C HIS A 59 20.00 -2.54 15.05
N ASP A 60 20.80 -1.90 14.18
CA ASP A 60 21.04 -0.47 14.27
C ASP A 60 19.82 0.36 13.89
N THR A 61 19.82 1.60 14.38
CA THR A 61 18.88 2.62 13.93
C THR A 61 19.28 3.13 12.55
N THR A 62 18.31 3.25 11.65
CA THR A 62 18.56 3.82 10.32
C THR A 62 18.43 5.34 10.36
N LYS A 63 19.45 6.05 9.88
CA LYS A 63 19.43 7.53 9.70
C LYS A 63 18.45 7.97 8.61
N ASN A 64 18.20 7.11 7.63
CA ASN A 64 17.24 7.40 6.57
C ASN A 64 15.80 7.24 7.11
N ILE A 65 15.10 8.36 7.30
CA ILE A 65 13.72 8.38 7.80
C ILE A 65 12.77 7.61 6.86
N THR A 66 13.02 7.64 5.55
CA THR A 66 12.22 6.84 4.61
C THR A 66 12.38 5.34 4.85
N ALA A 67 13.40 4.87 5.57
CA ALA A 67 13.52 3.46 5.89
C ALA A 67 12.37 2.97 6.79
N TYR A 68 11.63 3.85 7.47
CA TYR A 68 10.51 3.47 8.34
C TYR A 68 9.17 3.52 7.59
N PRO A 69 8.32 2.47 7.64
CA PRO A 69 7.07 2.42 6.87
C PRO A 69 6.08 3.51 7.26
N ALA A 70 6.09 3.91 8.53
CA ALA A 70 5.23 4.97 9.05
C ALA A 70 5.41 6.28 8.26
N PHE A 71 6.64 6.61 7.87
CA PHE A 71 6.95 7.83 7.10
C PHE A 71 6.66 7.69 5.60
N ARG A 72 6.33 6.48 5.11
CA ARG A 72 5.92 6.24 3.71
C ARG A 72 4.41 6.23 3.53
N LYS A 73 3.62 6.29 4.61
CA LYS A 73 2.16 6.31 4.51
C LYS A 73 1.71 7.65 3.93
N PHE A 74 0.67 7.59 3.11
CA PHE A 74 -0.05 8.78 2.65
C PHE A 74 -1.26 9.01 3.56
N ASN A 75 -1.56 10.27 3.83
CA ASN A 75 -2.82 10.64 4.47
C ASN A 75 -3.98 10.57 3.45
N GLU A 76 -5.20 10.85 3.90
CA GLU A 76 -6.40 10.75 3.06
C GLU A 76 -6.39 11.77 1.90
N GLN A 77 -5.95 13.00 2.16
CA GLN A 77 -5.84 14.06 1.16
C GLN A 77 -4.83 13.70 0.06
N GLU A 78 -3.62 13.28 0.45
CA GLU A 78 -2.58 12.80 -0.47
C GLU A 78 -3.08 11.59 -1.27
N THR A 79 -3.79 10.67 -0.62
CA THR A 79 -4.37 9.49 -1.28
C THR A 79 -5.39 9.89 -2.34
N SER A 80 -6.27 10.86 -2.04
CA SER A 80 -7.24 11.39 -3.00
C SER A 80 -6.55 12.08 -4.18
N GLN A 81 -5.49 12.86 -3.93
CA GLN A 81 -4.70 13.49 -4.99
C GLN A 81 -4.02 12.45 -5.89
N ILE A 82 -3.44 11.39 -5.32
CA ILE A 82 -2.85 10.28 -6.08
C ILE A 82 -3.91 9.60 -6.95
N ALA A 83 -5.12 9.38 -6.42
CA ALA A 83 -6.21 8.77 -7.18
C ALA A 83 -6.59 9.62 -8.40
N LYS A 84 -6.85 10.92 -8.20
CA LYS A 84 -7.17 11.86 -9.30
C LYS A 84 -6.08 11.89 -10.37
N MET A 85 -4.81 11.96 -9.96
CA MET A 85 -3.71 11.95 -10.92
C MET A 85 -3.56 10.60 -11.65
N SER A 86 -3.86 9.49 -10.97
CA SER A 86 -3.85 8.16 -11.59
C SER A 86 -4.99 7.97 -12.58
N GLU A 87 -6.15 8.58 -12.36
CA GLU A 87 -7.27 8.60 -13.31
C GLU A 87 -6.90 9.37 -14.58
N LEU A 88 -6.12 10.46 -14.44
CA LEU A 88 -5.53 11.22 -15.55
C LEU A 88 -4.31 10.52 -16.21
N LEU A 89 -4.08 9.24 -15.90
CA LEU A 89 -2.99 8.42 -16.45
C LEU A 89 -1.58 9.00 -16.25
N LEU A 90 -1.39 9.85 -15.24
CA LEU A 90 -0.06 10.41 -14.94
C LEU A 90 0.90 9.31 -14.46
N MET A 91 2.16 9.43 -14.88
CA MET A 91 3.20 8.49 -14.47
C MET A 91 3.53 8.68 -12.99
N PRO A 92 3.87 7.61 -12.24
CA PRO A 92 4.19 7.71 -10.82
C PRO A 92 5.29 8.73 -10.46
N SER A 93 6.25 8.96 -11.36
CA SER A 93 7.28 10.00 -11.21
C SER A 93 6.71 11.43 -11.31
N GLN A 94 5.73 11.65 -12.19
CA GLN A 94 5.03 12.93 -12.31
C GLN A 94 4.15 13.18 -11.08
N ILE A 95 3.44 12.13 -10.63
CA ILE A 95 2.66 12.16 -9.37
C ILE A 95 3.58 12.55 -8.21
N GLN A 96 4.76 11.95 -8.11
CA GLN A 96 5.74 12.27 -7.07
C GLN A 96 6.12 13.74 -7.09
N ARG A 97 6.48 14.26 -8.27
CA ARG A 97 6.88 15.66 -8.43
C ARG A 97 5.77 16.61 -8.01
N GLN A 98 4.54 16.32 -8.41
CA GLN A 98 3.38 17.15 -8.12
C GLN A 98 3.01 17.13 -6.63
N LEU A 99 3.05 15.95 -5.99
CA LEU A 99 2.88 15.85 -4.53
C LEU A 99 3.96 16.63 -3.78
N CYS A 100 5.22 16.52 -4.23
CA CYS A 100 6.33 17.23 -3.62
C CYS A 100 6.23 18.75 -3.78
N SER A 101 5.65 19.26 -4.87
CA SER A 101 5.50 20.70 -5.09
C SER A 101 4.32 21.32 -4.35
N GLN A 102 3.30 20.53 -3.97
CA GLN A 102 2.05 21.03 -3.39
C GLN A 102 2.01 20.93 -1.85
N ARG A 103 3.01 20.32 -1.23
CA ARG A 103 3.03 20.04 0.20
C ARG A 103 3.82 21.10 0.97
N GLU A 104 3.37 21.40 2.19
CA GLU A 104 4.15 22.17 3.17
C GLU A 104 5.17 21.31 3.92
N SER A 105 5.02 19.98 3.90
CA SER A 105 5.86 19.07 4.66
C SER A 105 7.13 18.66 3.90
N ASP A 106 8.27 18.74 4.58
CA ASP A 106 9.55 18.20 4.11
C ASP A 106 9.64 16.67 4.13
N ARG A 107 8.57 15.97 4.54
CA ARG A 107 8.55 14.51 4.60
C ARG A 107 8.89 13.92 3.22
N PRO A 108 9.95 13.12 3.08
CA PRO A 108 10.32 12.55 1.79
C PRO A 108 9.25 11.59 1.25
N VAL A 109 8.83 11.79 0.00
CA VAL A 109 7.92 10.86 -0.70
C VAL A 109 8.77 9.94 -1.58
N VAL A 110 8.72 8.64 -1.28
CA VAL A 110 9.46 7.62 -2.02
C VAL A 110 8.62 7.17 -3.22
N LEU A 111 9.22 7.13 -4.41
CA LEU A 111 8.55 6.70 -5.64
C LEU A 111 7.88 5.32 -5.51
N GLN A 112 8.55 4.36 -4.85
CA GLN A 112 7.99 3.03 -4.57
C GLN A 112 6.70 3.09 -3.74
N ALA A 113 6.57 4.04 -2.83
CA ALA A 113 5.34 4.21 -2.06
C ALA A 113 4.17 4.62 -2.97
N ILE A 114 4.43 5.50 -3.95
CA ILE A 114 3.43 5.91 -4.95
C ILE A 114 3.02 4.71 -5.81
N TYR A 115 3.97 3.93 -6.33
CA TYR A 115 3.67 2.71 -7.08
C TYR A 115 2.75 1.78 -6.28
N ASN A 116 3.07 1.55 -5.01
CA ASN A 116 2.26 0.71 -4.13
C ASN A 116 0.86 1.30 -3.89
N GLN A 117 0.76 2.62 -3.72
CA GLN A 117 -0.50 3.31 -3.49
C GLN A 117 -1.39 3.29 -4.74
N VAL A 118 -0.84 3.57 -5.92
CA VAL A 118 -1.56 3.46 -7.20
C VAL A 118 -2.03 2.02 -7.42
N LYS A 119 -1.19 1.03 -7.12
CA LYS A 119 -1.58 -0.38 -7.20
C LYS A 119 -2.75 -0.70 -6.25
N LYS A 120 -2.74 -0.16 -5.03
CA LYS A 120 -3.83 -0.31 -4.07
C LYS A 120 -5.12 0.31 -4.60
N ILE A 121 -5.06 1.55 -5.08
CA ILE A 121 -6.21 2.26 -5.68
C ILE A 121 -6.80 1.46 -6.84
N LYS A 122 -5.97 1.00 -7.78
CA LYS A 122 -6.43 0.15 -8.90
C LYS A 122 -7.09 -1.14 -8.42
N LYS A 123 -6.52 -1.79 -7.39
CA LYS A 123 -7.12 -3.00 -6.81
C LYS A 123 -8.49 -2.73 -6.20
N ASP A 124 -8.62 -1.60 -5.50
CA ASP A 124 -9.87 -1.19 -4.86
C ASP A 124 -10.94 -0.86 -5.91
N ILE A 125 -10.58 -0.16 -6.99
CA ILE A 125 -11.46 0.11 -8.15
C ILE A 125 -11.93 -1.20 -8.81
N LEU A 126 -11.01 -2.15 -9.01
CA LEU A 126 -11.34 -3.43 -9.62
C LEU A 126 -12.14 -4.34 -8.69
N GLN A 127 -12.21 -4.04 -7.39
CA GLN A 127 -12.91 -4.85 -6.38
C GLN A 127 -12.51 -6.34 -6.40
N GLY A 128 -11.25 -6.62 -6.75
CA GLY A 128 -10.72 -7.98 -6.88
C GLY A 128 -10.93 -8.66 -8.25
N ARG A 129 -11.64 -8.02 -9.20
CA ARG A 129 -11.70 -8.47 -10.60
C ARG A 129 -10.33 -8.34 -11.27
N LYS A 130 -10.08 -9.18 -12.28
CA LYS A 130 -8.90 -9.00 -13.13
C LYS A 130 -9.13 -7.78 -14.04
N PRO A 131 -8.09 -7.00 -14.36
CA PRO A 131 -8.22 -5.84 -15.24
C PRO A 131 -8.89 -6.15 -16.59
N ILE A 132 -8.58 -7.32 -17.17
CA ILE A 132 -9.13 -7.74 -18.46
C ILE A 132 -10.62 -8.09 -18.38
N ASP A 133 -11.06 -8.68 -17.26
CA ASP A 133 -12.47 -9.01 -17.05
C ASP A 133 -13.29 -7.72 -16.90
N ALA A 134 -12.79 -6.76 -16.11
CA ALA A 134 -13.41 -5.46 -15.95
C ALA A 134 -13.48 -4.68 -17.28
N LEU A 135 -12.42 -4.75 -18.10
CA LEU A 135 -12.43 -4.14 -19.43
C LEU A 135 -13.51 -4.75 -20.34
N ILE A 136 -13.62 -6.08 -20.38
CA ILE A 136 -14.61 -6.77 -21.22
C ILE A 136 -16.04 -6.46 -20.76
N GLU A 137 -16.28 -6.37 -19.45
CA GLU A 137 -17.57 -5.93 -18.92
C GLU A 137 -17.92 -4.52 -19.39
N THR A 138 -16.98 -3.57 -19.32
CA THR A 138 -17.20 -2.21 -19.85
C THR A 138 -17.47 -2.21 -21.35
N LEU A 139 -16.75 -3.00 -22.14
CA LEU A 139 -16.97 -3.11 -23.59
C LEU A 139 -18.35 -3.71 -23.95
N LYS A 140 -18.98 -4.47 -23.06
CA LYS A 140 -20.33 -5.02 -23.24
C LYS A 140 -21.43 -4.01 -22.94
N GLU A 141 -21.20 -3.13 -21.97
CA GLU A 141 -22.18 -2.13 -21.52
C GLU A 141 -22.21 -0.91 -22.43
N GLU A 142 -21.06 -0.56 -22.97
CA GLU A 142 -20.88 0.60 -23.84
C GLU A 142 -21.08 0.26 -25.31
N ILE A 143 -21.36 1.28 -26.13
CA ILE A 143 -21.46 1.16 -27.59
C ILE A 143 -20.06 1.00 -28.21
N PHE A 144 -19.40 -0.13 -28.00
CA PHE A 144 -18.17 -0.50 -28.71
C PHE A 144 -18.43 -1.70 -29.62
N VAL A 145 -17.80 -1.71 -30.79
CA VAL A 145 -17.66 -2.92 -31.58
C VAL A 145 -16.43 -3.64 -31.08
N TRP A 146 -16.59 -4.87 -30.57
CA TRP A 146 -15.48 -5.63 -30.00
C TRP A 146 -15.55 -7.12 -30.33
N SER A 147 -14.40 -7.77 -30.33
CA SER A 147 -14.24 -9.22 -30.48
C SER A 147 -13.06 -9.70 -29.65
N SER A 148 -13.14 -10.93 -29.14
CA SER A 148 -12.05 -11.55 -28.38
C SER A 148 -11.83 -12.99 -28.82
N ASP A 149 -10.58 -13.39 -28.97
CA ASP A 149 -10.17 -14.78 -29.14
C ASP A 149 -9.75 -15.38 -27.78
N ARG A 150 -10.18 -16.61 -27.52
CA ARG A 150 -9.87 -17.33 -26.28
C ARG A 150 -9.37 -18.74 -26.55
N ASP A 151 -8.45 -19.23 -25.73
CA ASP A 151 -8.01 -20.62 -25.75
C ASP A 151 -9.05 -21.57 -25.14
N ALA A 152 -8.75 -22.88 -25.17
CA ALA A 152 -9.64 -23.92 -24.64
C ALA A 152 -9.83 -23.79 -23.11
N GLU A 153 -8.88 -23.18 -22.42
CA GLU A 153 -8.87 -22.91 -20.98
C GLU A 153 -9.58 -21.59 -20.62
N GLY A 154 -10.00 -20.79 -21.61
CA GLY A 154 -10.73 -19.55 -21.46
C GLY A 154 -9.86 -18.30 -21.26
N HIS A 155 -8.54 -18.39 -21.39
CA HIS A 155 -7.63 -17.24 -21.41
C HIS A 155 -7.79 -16.46 -22.72
N ILE A 156 -7.62 -15.14 -22.65
CA ILE A 156 -7.77 -14.26 -23.81
C ILE A 156 -6.44 -14.15 -24.52
N ASN A 157 -6.40 -14.55 -25.79
CA ASN A 157 -5.22 -14.44 -26.65
C ASN A 157 -5.17 -13.09 -27.37
N SER A 158 -6.33 -12.60 -27.80
CA SER A 158 -6.45 -11.30 -28.46
C SER A 158 -7.79 -10.64 -28.15
N LEU A 159 -7.78 -9.30 -28.08
CA LEU A 159 -8.94 -8.46 -27.86
C LEU A 159 -8.86 -7.28 -28.83
N PHE A 160 -9.88 -7.14 -29.67
CA PHE A 160 -10.06 -6.00 -30.57
C PHE A 160 -11.29 -5.23 -30.14
N PHE A 161 -11.19 -3.91 -30.10
CA PHE A 161 -12.34 -3.05 -29.88
C PHE A 161 -12.14 -1.71 -30.59
N THR A 162 -13.23 -1.14 -31.07
CA THR A 162 -13.27 0.19 -31.68
C THR A 162 -14.55 0.90 -31.27
N HIS A 163 -14.48 2.22 -31.19
CA HIS A 163 -15.68 3.02 -31.19
C HIS A 163 -16.43 2.79 -32.52
N PRO A 164 -17.76 2.64 -32.53
CA PRO A 164 -18.54 2.60 -33.76
C PRO A 164 -18.24 3.87 -34.56
N LEU A 165 -18.09 3.70 -35.88
CA LEU A 165 -17.92 4.83 -36.78
C LEU A 165 -19.15 5.76 -36.64
N PRO A 166 -18.95 7.10 -36.65
CA PRO A 166 -20.05 8.06 -36.56
C PRO A 166 -21.02 7.95 -37.75
#